data_AF-A0A933BZS1-F1
#
_entry.id   AF-A0A933BZS1-F1
#
_cell.length_a   1.000
_cell.length_b   1.000
_cell.length_c   1.000
_cell.angle_alpha   90.00
_cell.angle_beta   90.00
_cell.angle_gamma   90.00
#
_symmetry.space_group_name_H-M   'P 1'
#
loop_
_entity.id
_entity.type
_entity.pdbx_description
1 polymer ?
#
loop_
_entity_poly.entity_id
_entity_poly.type
_entity_poly.pdbx_seq_one_letter_code
_entity_poly.pdbx_strand_id
1 'polypeptide(L)' 'RRGCRALNGLGMLLHQGAAAFRLFTGEAPPVEAMRAALVRGLAES' A
#
# COMPACT_ATOMS: atom_id res chain seq x y z
N ARG A 1 16.13 -17.80 -16.11
CA ARG A 1 15.45 -16.56 -15.62
C ARG A 1 15.38 -15.59 -16.79
N ARG A 2 14.18 -15.14 -17.19
CA ARG A 2 14.03 -14.07 -18.21
C ARG A 2 14.27 -12.74 -17.50
N GLY A 3 15.08 -11.84 -18.05
CA GLY A 3 15.61 -10.63 -17.39
C GLY A 3 14.58 -9.52 -17.07
N CYS A 4 13.31 -9.86 -16.85
CA CYS A 4 12.27 -8.90 -16.51
C CYS A 4 12.38 -8.48 -15.04
N ARG A 5 12.29 -7.17 -14.78
CA ARG A 5 12.17 -6.64 -13.42
C ARG A 5 10.73 -6.83 -12.93
N ALA A 6 10.54 -7.67 -11.91
CA ALA A 6 9.25 -7.82 -11.25
C ALA A 6 9.02 -6.65 -10.28
N LEU A 7 7.80 -6.11 -10.28
CA LEU A 7 7.30 -5.19 -9.27
C LEU A 7 6.32 -5.96 -8.39
N ASN A 8 6.40 -5.79 -7.07
CA ASN A 8 5.43 -6.39 -6.16
C ASN A 8 4.15 -5.55 -6.10
N GLY A 9 3.10 -6.12 -5.50
CA GLY A 9 1.80 -5.46 -5.40
C GLY A 9 1.68 -4.38 -4.31
N LEU A 10 2.70 -4.19 -3.45
CA LEU A 10 2.58 -3.34 -2.26
C LEU A 10 2.41 -1.87 -2.59
N GLY A 11 3.17 -1.37 -3.56
CA GLY A 11 3.04 0.03 -3.99
C GLY A 11 1.64 0.29 -4.52
N MET A 12 1.14 -0.61 -5.37
CA MET A 12 -0.23 -0.52 -5.86
C MET A 12 -1.20 -0.53 -4.68
N LEU A 13 -1.15 -1.54 -3.79
CA LEU A 13 -1.97 -1.75 -2.58
C LEU A 13 -2.03 -0.54 -1.62
N LEU A 14 -0.94 0.19 -1.49
CA LEU A 14 -0.91 1.39 -0.68
C LEU A 14 -1.72 2.52 -1.32
N HIS A 15 -1.56 2.72 -2.64
CA HIS A 15 -2.13 3.87 -3.33
C HIS A 15 -3.65 3.76 -3.53
N GLN A 16 -4.19 2.60 -3.91
CA GLN A 16 -5.65 2.44 -3.99
C GLN A 16 -6.31 2.41 -2.61
N GLY A 17 -5.63 1.88 -1.58
CA GLY A 17 -6.06 2.03 -0.19
C GLY A 17 -6.15 3.50 0.24
N ALA A 18 -5.12 4.30 -0.06
CA ALA A 18 -5.10 5.73 0.25
C ALA A 18 -6.19 6.51 -0.50
N ALA A 19 -6.46 6.15 -1.76
CA ALA A 19 -7.56 6.74 -2.54
C ALA A 19 -8.93 6.40 -1.92
N ALA A 20 -9.15 5.14 -1.54
CA ALA A 20 -10.38 4.71 -0.87
C ALA A 20 -10.58 5.41 0.49
N PHE A 21 -9.51 5.57 1.28
CA PHE A 21 -9.56 6.30 2.55
C PHE A 21 -10.06 7.73 2.35
N ARG A 22 -9.49 8.46 1.38
CA ARG A 22 -9.93 9.82 1.05
C ARG A 22 -11.38 9.86 0.57
N LEU A 23 -11.79 8.91 -0.28
CA LEU A 23 -13.16 8.84 -0.77
C LEU A 23 -14.19 8.65 0.35
N PHE A 24 -13.87 7.83 1.36
CA PHE A 24 -14.81 7.53 2.45
C PHE A 24 -14.79 8.56 3.57
N THR A 25 -13.63 9.15 3.86
CA THR A 25 -13.47 10.05 5.02
C THR A 25 -13.52 11.53 4.63
N GLY A 26 -13.26 11.86 3.37
CA GLY A 26 -12.99 13.24 2.94
C GLY A 26 -11.62 13.77 3.37
N GLU A 27 -10.87 13.01 4.17
CA GLU A 27 -9.62 13.45 4.80
C GLU A 27 -8.39 13.06 3.98
N ALA A 28 -7.27 13.74 4.25
CA ALA A 28 -5.98 13.35 3.70
C ALA A 28 -5.54 11.99 4.27
N PRO A 29 -5.20 11.00 3.41
CA PRO A 29 -4.82 9.68 3.89
C PRO A 29 -3.45 9.73 4.61
N PRO A 30 -3.30 9.05 5.76
CA PRO A 30 -2.04 8.97 6.48
C PRO A 30 -1.11 7.91 5.83
N VAL A 31 -0.56 8.24 4.66
CA VAL A 31 0.18 7.31 3.77
C VAL A 31 1.31 6.56 4.48
N GLU A 32 2.10 7.23 5.31
CA GLU A 32 3.23 6.59 6.01
C GLU A 32 2.76 5.59 7.07
N ALA A 33 1.66 5.87 7.77
CA ALA A 33 1.07 4.93 8.72
C ALA A 33 0.50 3.70 8.00
N MET A 34 -0.17 3.90 6.85
CA MET A 34 -0.67 2.83 6.00
C MET A 34 0.46 1.96 5.46
N ARG A 35 1.57 2.55 5.01
CA ARG A 35 2.78 1.84 4.57
C ARG A 35 3.33 0.97 5.70
N ALA A 36 3.51 1.54 6.88
CA ALA A 36 4.03 0.81 8.03
C ALA A 36 3.13 -0.38 8.43
N ALA A 37 1.81 -0.20 8.36
CA ALA A 37 0.84 -1.28 8.64
C ALA A 37 0.94 -2.42 7.62
N LEU A 38 1.05 -2.11 6.31
CA LEU A 38 1.21 -3.13 5.27
C LEU A 38 2.50 -3.94 5.44
N VAL A 39 3.61 -3.27 5.78
CA VAL A 39 4.90 -3.95 6.00
C VAL A 39 4.82 -4.87 7.22
N ARG A 40 4.19 -4.43 8.33
CA ARG A 40 3.99 -5.27 9.52
C ARG A 40 3.12 -6.49 9.24
N GLY A 41 1.96 -6.30 8.60
CA GLY A 41 1.05 -7.41 8.31
C GLY A 41 1.67 -8.50 7.43
N LEU A 42 2.56 -8.13 6.50
CA LEU A 42 3.32 -9.10 5.71
C LEU A 42 4.43 -9.81 6.48
N ALA A 43 5.01 -9.19 7.50
CA ALA A 43 6.04 -9.81 8.33
C ALA A 43 5.43 -10.80 9.36
N GLU A 44 4.15 -10.63 9.67
CA GLU A 44 3.38 -11.48 10.59
C GLU A 44 2.67 -12.66 9.89
N SER A 45 2.73 -12.72 8.55
CA SER A 45 2.11 -13.76 7.72
C SER A 45 3.12 -14.82 7.27
#